data_AF-A0A966V3C5-F1
#
_entry.id   AF-A0A966V3C5-F1
#
_cell.length_a   1.000
_cell.length_b   1.000
_cell.length_c   1.000
_cell.angle_alpha   90.00
_cell.angle_beta   90.00
_cell.angle_gamma   90.00
#
_symmetry.space_group_name_H-M   'P 1'
#
loop_
_entity.id
_entity.type
_entity.pdbx_description
1 polymer ?
#
loop_
_entity_poly.entity_id
_entity_poly.type
_entity_poly.pdbx_seq_one_letter_code
_entity_poly.pdbx_strand_id
1 'polypeptide(L)'
;MNEAPSPWLDLETGWRSLVNSGRQLLIASVQTRDLANSWLFHGRDRLIRALAPPEVLLLQLDFDGPLQMAMAKASEQPEGRLTVHGVMLRQLQRLLPSEALCLLIDLDAFPLSRAAIQLSFVLAARHGVCGNAQRTNCIDNGEHLFIGPSFCCFSQGLLAPLGDQAWRINGRSDVGEEICWRLPVPLAENLFRPIRTRFAPIWPLEGTTPVYGVGTT
;
A
#
# COMPACT_ATOMS: atom_id res chain seq x y z
N MET A 1 -6.68 -24.14 25.95
CA MET A 1 -6.68 -23.29 24.74
C MET A 1 -5.23 -22.97 24.46
N ASN A 2 -4.67 -23.51 23.37
CA ASN A 2 -3.32 -23.15 22.93
C ASN A 2 -3.41 -21.76 22.33
N GLU A 3 -2.83 -20.76 23.00
CA GLU A 3 -2.66 -19.44 22.40
C GLU A 3 -1.90 -19.61 21.09
N ALA A 4 -2.47 -19.13 19.98
CA ALA A 4 -1.75 -19.05 18.73
C ALA A 4 -0.46 -18.25 18.99
N PRO A 5 0.71 -18.74 18.54
CA PRO A 5 1.97 -18.05 18.78
C PRO A 5 1.83 -16.59 18.34
N SER A 6 2.15 -15.68 19.26
CA SER A 6 2.08 -14.25 19.03
C SER A 6 2.75 -13.91 17.70
N PRO A 7 2.13 -13.12 16.80
CA PRO A 7 2.73 -12.75 15.50
C PRO A 7 4.06 -12.00 15.64
N TRP A 8 4.40 -11.58 16.87
CA TRP A 8 5.66 -10.94 17.26
C TRP A 8 6.81 -11.91 17.57
N LEU A 9 6.54 -13.19 17.85
CA LEU A 9 7.56 -14.25 17.84
C LEU A 9 7.74 -14.66 16.38
N ASP A 10 8.54 -14.04 15.53
CA ASP A 10 9.87 -13.52 15.77
C ASP A 10 10.18 -12.53 14.62
N LEU A 11 9.79 -11.27 14.82
CA LEU A 11 10.02 -10.22 13.81
C LEU A 11 11.51 -10.10 13.49
N GLU A 12 12.38 -10.29 14.48
CA GLU A 12 13.82 -10.17 14.35
C GLU A 12 14.41 -11.25 13.44
N THR A 13 14.06 -12.53 13.65
CA THR A 13 14.48 -13.63 12.78
C THR A 13 13.81 -13.54 11.41
N GLY A 14 12.54 -13.16 11.34
CA GLY A 14 11.86 -12.91 10.07
C GLY A 14 12.57 -11.84 9.24
N TRP A 15 12.93 -10.74 9.89
CA TRP A 15 13.66 -9.64 9.27
C TRP A 15 15.07 -10.06 8.84
N ARG A 16 15.84 -10.72 9.73
CA ARG A 16 17.19 -11.22 9.40
C ARG A 16 17.16 -12.19 8.23
N SER A 17 16.22 -13.14 8.22
CA SER A 17 16.05 -14.09 7.12
C SER A 17 15.74 -13.35 5.81
N LEU A 18 14.86 -12.34 5.86
CA LEU A 18 14.53 -11.55 4.69
C LEU A 18 15.72 -10.76 4.16
N VAL A 19 16.46 -10.05 5.01
CA VAL A 19 17.69 -9.33 4.60
C VAL A 19 18.71 -10.28 3.97
N ASN A 20 18.90 -11.46 4.58
CA ASN A 20 19.83 -12.47 4.09
C ASN A 20 19.38 -13.16 2.78
N SER A 21 18.12 -12.99 2.37
CA SER A 21 17.62 -13.56 1.11
C SER A 21 18.18 -12.86 -0.14
N GLY A 22 18.79 -11.68 0.02
CA GLY A 22 19.31 -10.86 -1.09
C GLY A 22 18.23 -10.16 -1.91
N ARG A 23 16.95 -10.25 -1.53
CA ARG A 23 15.87 -9.49 -2.17
C ARG A 23 16.03 -8.01 -1.92
N GLN A 24 15.74 -7.19 -2.93
CA GLN A 24 15.70 -5.74 -2.75
C GLN A 24 14.45 -5.34 -1.96
N LEU A 25 14.66 -4.53 -0.93
CA LEU A 25 13.60 -3.97 -0.09
C LEU A 25 13.51 -2.48 -0.39
N LEU A 26 12.34 -2.02 -0.84
CA LEU A 26 12.14 -0.62 -1.22
C LEU A 26 10.96 -0.02 -0.47
N ILE A 27 11.11 1.21 0.03
CA ILE A 27 9.97 2.06 0.36
C ILE A 27 9.77 3.03 -0.78
N ALA A 28 8.59 3.01 -1.38
CA ALA A 28 8.21 3.92 -2.44
C ALA A 28 7.21 4.95 -1.93
N SER A 29 7.50 6.22 -2.21
CA SER A 29 6.53 7.30 -2.16
C SER A 29 6.27 7.80 -3.57
N VAL A 30 5.01 7.88 -3.97
CA VAL A 30 4.59 8.47 -5.24
C VAL A 30 3.84 9.77 -4.99
N GLN A 31 4.11 10.78 -5.78
CA GLN A 31 3.38 12.06 -5.70
C GLN A 31 3.43 12.82 -7.01
N THR A 32 2.63 13.88 -7.10
CA THR A 32 2.79 14.89 -8.15
C THR A 32 3.74 16.00 -7.69
N ARG A 33 4.51 16.59 -8.62
CA ARG A 33 5.47 17.68 -8.33
C ARG A 33 4.84 18.88 -7.62
N ASP A 34 3.56 19.13 -7.87
CA ASP A 34 2.83 20.24 -7.26
C ASP A 34 2.67 20.07 -5.74
N LEU A 35 2.71 18.82 -5.24
CA LEU A 35 2.58 18.47 -3.82
C LEU A 35 3.92 18.33 -3.09
N ALA A 36 5.03 18.21 -3.83
CA ALA A 36 6.37 17.97 -3.30
C ALA A 36 6.88 19.07 -2.35
N ASN A 37 6.33 20.28 -2.46
CA ASN A 37 6.70 21.43 -1.64
C ASN A 37 5.83 21.59 -0.38
N SER A 38 4.92 20.65 -0.10
CA SER A 38 4.08 20.73 1.10
C SER A 38 4.85 20.33 2.37
N TRP A 39 4.59 21.01 3.48
CA TRP A 39 5.24 20.70 4.75
C TRP A 39 4.92 19.30 5.27
N LEU A 40 3.71 18.81 4.98
CA LEU A 40 3.27 17.44 5.31
C LEU A 40 4.18 16.42 4.66
N PHE A 41 4.52 16.63 3.39
CA PHE A 41 5.40 15.76 2.63
C PHE A 41 6.81 15.73 3.24
N HIS A 42 7.41 16.89 3.50
CA HIS A 42 8.72 16.96 4.14
C HIS A 42 8.76 16.31 5.52
N GLY A 43 7.70 16.47 6.32
CA GLY A 43 7.57 15.83 7.63
C GLY A 43 7.53 14.31 7.52
N ARG A 44 6.67 13.80 6.64
CA ARG A 44 6.54 12.36 6.38
C ARG A 44 7.84 11.76 5.86
N ASP A 45 8.50 12.40 4.92
CA ASP A 45 9.77 11.94 4.36
C ASP A 45 10.89 11.87 5.38
N ARG A 46 10.97 12.85 6.28
CA ARG A 46 11.91 12.82 7.41
C ARG A 46 11.63 11.65 8.33
N LEU A 47 10.35 11.37 8.62
CA LEU A 47 9.94 10.22 9.41
C LEU A 47 10.31 8.90 8.73
N ILE A 48 10.00 8.74 7.44
CA ILE A 48 10.38 7.55 6.66
C ILE A 48 11.90 7.36 6.70
N ARG A 49 12.69 8.41 6.45
CA ARG A 49 14.16 8.33 6.50
C ARG A 49 14.70 7.96 7.88
N ALA A 50 14.08 8.45 8.95
CA ALA A 50 14.48 8.12 10.32
C ALA A 50 14.11 6.68 10.73
N LEU A 51 12.95 6.20 10.27
CA LEU A 51 12.40 4.91 10.66
C LEU A 51 12.84 3.76 9.75
N ALA A 52 13.20 4.04 8.49
CA ALA A 52 13.62 3.04 7.53
C ALA A 52 14.84 2.24 8.05
N PRO A 53 14.78 0.89 7.98
CA PRO A 53 15.96 0.07 8.15
C PRO A 53 17.05 0.43 7.13
N PRO A 54 18.34 0.38 7.49
CA PRO A 54 19.43 0.74 6.58
C PRO A 54 19.52 -0.15 5.33
N GLU A 55 18.95 -1.35 5.38
CA GLU A 55 18.87 -2.30 4.27
C GLU A 55 17.78 -1.94 3.24
N VAL A 56 16.92 -0.96 3.56
CA VAL A 56 15.78 -0.57 2.73
C VAL A 56 16.13 0.65 1.89
N LEU A 57 15.98 0.52 0.57
CA LEU A 57 16.16 1.62 -0.38
C LEU A 57 14.93 2.53 -0.37
N LEU A 58 15.17 3.84 -0.39
CA LEU A 58 14.11 4.83 -0.45
C LEU A 58 13.95 5.33 -1.88
N LEU A 59 12.76 5.14 -2.45
CA LEU A 59 12.40 5.59 -3.78
C LEU A 59 11.34 6.70 -3.68
N GLN A 60 11.70 7.89 -4.13
CA GLN A 60 10.79 9.03 -4.21
C GLN A 60 10.53 9.34 -5.67
N LEU A 61 9.27 9.24 -6.09
CA LEU A 61 8.85 9.45 -7.47
C LEU A 61 7.95 10.67 -7.58
N ASP A 62 8.47 11.69 -8.27
CA ASP A 62 7.77 12.94 -8.54
C ASP A 62 7.24 12.98 -9.97
N PHE A 63 5.94 12.80 -10.10
CA PHE A 63 5.26 12.76 -11.37
C PHE A 63 4.75 14.14 -11.80
N ASP A 64 4.77 14.40 -13.11
CA ASP A 64 4.16 15.59 -13.69
C ASP A 64 2.62 15.46 -13.67
N GLY A 65 1.96 16.24 -12.80
CA GLY A 65 0.51 16.14 -12.58
C GLY A 65 -0.32 16.26 -13.86
N PRO A 66 -0.11 17.28 -14.70
CA PRO A 66 -0.80 17.41 -15.99
C PRO A 66 -0.62 16.19 -16.90
N LEU A 67 0.59 15.66 -17.01
CA LEU A 67 0.85 14.44 -17.79
C LEU A 67 0.11 13.23 -17.22
N GLN A 68 0.14 13.03 -15.89
CA GLN A 68 -0.59 11.91 -15.26
C GLN A 68 -2.09 12.01 -15.49
N MET A 69 -2.64 13.23 -15.43
CA MET A 69 -4.06 13.47 -15.70
C MET A 69 -4.42 13.19 -17.16
N ALA A 70 -3.56 13.56 -18.12
CA ALA A 70 -3.75 13.23 -19.53
C ALA A 70 -3.71 11.70 -19.76
N MET A 71 -2.76 11.00 -19.13
CA MET A 71 -2.65 9.54 -19.20
C MET A 71 -3.85 8.83 -18.57
N ALA A 72 -4.37 9.34 -17.45
CA ALA A 72 -5.57 8.81 -16.80
C ALA A 72 -6.79 8.94 -17.72
N LYS A 73 -7.02 10.12 -18.30
CA LYS A 73 -8.11 10.34 -19.28
C LYS A 73 -8.00 9.42 -20.49
N ALA A 74 -6.79 9.26 -21.04
CA ALA A 74 -6.55 8.37 -22.19
C ALA A 74 -6.72 6.87 -21.87
N SER A 75 -6.78 6.50 -20.59
CA SER A 75 -6.91 5.10 -20.15
C SER A 75 -8.35 4.61 -20.03
N GLU A 76 -9.33 5.50 -20.22
CA GLU A 76 -10.76 5.20 -20.16
C GLU A 76 -11.13 4.16 -21.22
N GLN A 77 -11.68 3.04 -20.75
CA GLN A 77 -12.16 1.94 -21.57
C GLN A 77 -13.47 1.41 -20.92
N PRO A 78 -14.33 0.70 -21.67
CA PRO A 78 -15.55 0.11 -21.13
C PRO A 78 -15.29 -0.78 -19.90
N GLU A 79 -14.16 -1.49 -19.92
CA GLU A 79 -13.76 -2.45 -18.88
C GLU A 79 -13.13 -1.81 -17.64
N GLY A 80 -12.87 -0.49 -17.67
CA GLY A 80 -12.26 0.24 -16.55
C GLY A 80 -11.25 1.31 -16.98
N ARG A 81 -10.76 2.06 -16.00
CA ARG A 81 -9.87 3.22 -16.20
C ARG A 81 -8.80 3.31 -15.12
N LEU A 82 -7.70 3.99 -15.41
CA LEU A 82 -6.72 4.41 -14.42
C LEU A 82 -7.11 5.79 -13.89
N THR A 83 -6.99 5.98 -12.58
CA THR A 83 -6.93 7.32 -11.98
C THR A 83 -5.52 7.87 -12.06
N VAL A 84 -5.31 9.15 -11.73
CA VAL A 84 -3.96 9.72 -11.58
C VAL A 84 -3.11 8.85 -10.65
N HIS A 85 -3.66 8.44 -9.51
CA HIS A 85 -2.99 7.55 -8.56
C HIS A 85 -2.67 6.19 -9.20
N GLY A 86 -3.64 5.56 -9.88
CA GLY A 86 -3.42 4.29 -10.61
C GLY A 86 -2.35 4.38 -11.71
N VAL A 87 -2.24 5.50 -12.43
CA VAL A 87 -1.17 5.72 -13.40
C VAL A 87 0.19 5.77 -12.71
N MET A 88 0.31 6.51 -11.60
CA MET A 88 1.55 6.61 -10.84
C MET A 88 1.98 5.25 -10.27
N LEU A 89 1.04 4.48 -9.70
CA LEU A 89 1.34 3.15 -9.17
C LEU A 89 1.73 2.14 -10.25
N ARG A 90 1.08 2.21 -11.42
CA ARG A 90 1.50 1.44 -12.58
C ARG A 90 2.92 1.79 -13.02
N GLN A 91 3.27 3.09 -13.04
CA GLN A 91 4.61 3.52 -13.40
C GLN A 91 5.63 3.04 -12.36
N LEU A 92 5.33 3.17 -11.06
CA LEU A 92 6.14 2.58 -9.98
C LEU A 92 6.36 1.09 -10.22
N GLN A 93 5.30 0.31 -10.44
CA GLN A 93 5.39 -1.14 -10.66
C GLN A 93 6.36 -1.50 -11.80
N ARG A 94 6.41 -0.71 -12.87
CA ARG A 94 7.31 -0.95 -14.01
C ARG A 94 8.79 -0.61 -13.72
N LEU A 95 9.05 0.22 -12.72
CA LEU A 95 10.40 0.58 -12.28
C LEU A 95 10.97 -0.40 -11.26
N LEU A 96 10.13 -1.23 -10.63
CA LEU A 96 10.56 -2.18 -9.60
C LEU A 96 11.27 -3.39 -10.22
N PRO A 97 12.40 -3.84 -9.64
CA PRO A 97 13.00 -5.13 -9.98
C PRO A 97 12.01 -6.28 -9.77
N SER A 98 12.07 -7.32 -10.61
CA SER A 98 11.07 -8.40 -10.63
C SER A 98 10.87 -9.09 -9.28
N GLU A 99 11.93 -9.28 -8.48
CA GLU A 99 11.86 -9.97 -7.19
C GLU A 99 11.81 -9.04 -5.97
N ALA A 100 11.70 -7.73 -6.20
CA ALA A 100 11.68 -6.75 -5.14
C ALA A 100 10.44 -6.87 -4.24
N LEU A 101 10.61 -6.53 -2.97
CA LEU A 101 9.49 -6.15 -2.10
C LEU A 101 9.43 -4.63 -2.04
N CYS A 102 8.23 -4.08 -2.22
CA CYS A 102 8.00 -2.65 -2.20
C CYS A 102 6.93 -2.32 -1.16
N LEU A 103 7.26 -1.49 -0.18
CA LEU A 103 6.31 -0.82 0.71
C LEU A 103 5.94 0.54 0.11
N LEU A 104 4.74 0.63 -0.44
CA LEU A 104 4.11 1.88 -0.84
C LEU A 104 3.60 2.63 0.39
N ILE A 105 3.97 3.90 0.50
CA ILE A 105 3.44 4.83 1.50
C ILE A 105 2.93 6.07 0.77
N ASP A 106 1.61 6.28 0.81
CA ASP A 106 0.95 7.43 0.20
C ASP A 106 1.21 8.72 1.01
N LEU A 107 0.77 9.86 0.48
CA LEU A 107 1.04 11.19 1.03
C LEU A 107 0.48 11.40 2.45
N ASP A 108 -0.60 10.71 2.79
CA ASP A 108 -1.33 10.83 4.05
C ASP A 108 -1.08 9.66 5.01
N ALA A 109 -0.16 8.75 4.67
CA ALA A 109 0.25 7.64 5.51
C ALA A 109 1.59 7.91 6.21
N PHE A 110 1.65 7.61 7.51
CA PHE A 110 2.83 7.83 8.34
C PHE A 110 3.21 6.55 9.09
N PRO A 111 4.40 5.96 8.84
CA PRO A 111 4.85 4.84 9.64
C PRO A 111 5.10 5.29 11.09
N LEU A 112 4.60 4.52 12.06
CA LEU A 112 4.74 4.86 13.48
C LEU A 112 6.05 4.36 14.09
N SER A 113 6.69 3.36 13.50
CA SER A 113 7.94 2.78 13.99
C SER A 113 8.71 2.03 12.91
N ARG A 114 10.00 1.78 13.16
CA ARG A 114 10.84 0.88 12.36
C ARG A 114 10.27 -0.54 12.33
N ALA A 115 9.76 -1.02 13.47
CA ALA A 115 9.16 -2.33 13.58
C ALA A 115 7.93 -2.49 12.66
N ALA A 116 7.11 -1.44 12.49
CA ALA A 116 5.97 -1.47 11.57
C ALA A 116 6.43 -1.64 10.10
N ILE A 117 7.51 -0.97 9.70
CA ILE A 117 8.11 -1.13 8.37
C ILE A 117 8.64 -2.55 8.20
N GLN A 118 9.46 -3.04 9.14
CA GLN A 118 10.02 -4.40 9.09
C GLN A 118 8.93 -5.46 9.03
N LEU A 119 7.89 -5.31 9.85
CA LEU A 119 6.76 -6.22 9.90
C LEU A 119 6.05 -6.28 8.54
N SER A 120 5.83 -5.13 7.90
CA SER A 120 5.21 -5.08 6.57
C SER A 120 6.00 -5.88 5.54
N PHE A 121 7.33 -5.71 5.51
CA PHE A 121 8.17 -6.50 4.61
C PHE A 121 8.16 -8.00 4.92
N VAL A 122 8.24 -8.37 6.21
CA VAL A 122 8.22 -9.79 6.63
C VAL A 122 6.90 -10.44 6.24
N LEU A 123 5.79 -9.74 6.39
CA LEU A 123 4.47 -10.26 6.03
C LEU A 123 4.26 -10.32 4.53
N ALA A 124 4.67 -9.30 3.76
CA ALA A 124 4.62 -9.34 2.31
C ALA A 124 5.54 -10.46 1.75
N ALA A 125 6.67 -10.74 2.39
CA ALA A 125 7.52 -11.87 2.03
C ALA A 125 6.83 -13.24 2.25
N ARG A 126 6.01 -13.35 3.30
CA ARG A 126 5.29 -14.59 3.67
C ARG A 126 3.98 -14.79 2.90
N HIS A 127 3.23 -13.72 2.71
CA HIS A 127 1.85 -13.75 2.20
C HIS A 127 1.71 -13.12 0.82
N GLY A 128 2.78 -12.53 0.29
CA GLY A 128 2.80 -11.86 -1.01
C GLY A 128 2.46 -10.37 -0.96
N VAL A 129 1.48 -10.01 -0.14
CA VAL A 129 1.04 -8.62 0.07
C VAL A 129 0.50 -8.43 1.50
N CYS A 130 0.69 -7.25 2.07
CA CYS A 130 0.09 -6.84 3.34
C CYS A 130 -0.09 -5.32 3.38
N GLY A 131 -0.98 -4.82 4.22
CA GLY A 131 -1.17 -3.38 4.39
C GLY A 131 -2.47 -3.06 5.10
N ASN A 132 -2.81 -1.78 5.19
CA ASN A 132 -4.03 -1.36 5.89
C ASN A 132 -5.29 -1.84 5.19
N ALA A 133 -6.22 -2.40 5.97
CA ALA A 133 -7.53 -2.76 5.47
C ALA A 133 -8.31 -1.49 5.13
N GLN A 134 -8.96 -1.50 3.97
CA GLN A 134 -9.78 -0.41 3.46
C GLN A 134 -11.01 -0.97 2.75
N ARG A 135 -12.05 -0.15 2.68
CA ARG A 135 -13.22 -0.32 1.81
C ARG A 135 -13.30 0.90 0.88
N THR A 136 -13.67 0.68 -0.37
CA THR A 136 -13.85 1.78 -1.32
C THR A 136 -15.16 2.52 -1.04
N ASN A 137 -15.15 3.83 -1.27
CA ASN A 137 -16.32 4.69 -1.31
C ASN A 137 -16.60 5.22 -2.72
N CYS A 138 -15.82 4.79 -3.72
CA CYS A 138 -15.91 5.25 -5.10
C CYS A 138 -16.89 4.40 -5.92
N ILE A 139 -17.07 3.13 -5.54
CA ILE A 139 -17.91 2.15 -6.22
C ILE A 139 -18.64 1.28 -5.19
N ASP A 140 -19.69 0.59 -5.61
CA ASP A 140 -20.28 -0.49 -4.82
C ASP A 140 -19.52 -1.80 -5.10
N ASN A 141 -18.69 -2.22 -4.15
CA ASN A 141 -17.90 -3.44 -4.23
C ASN A 141 -18.47 -4.59 -3.37
N GLY A 142 -19.72 -4.48 -2.91
CA GLY A 142 -20.33 -5.50 -2.05
C GLY A 142 -19.70 -5.63 -0.67
N GLU A 143 -19.19 -4.52 -0.13
CA GLU A 143 -18.50 -4.46 1.18
C GLU A 143 -17.17 -5.21 1.24
N HIS A 144 -16.60 -5.55 0.09
CA HIS A 144 -15.31 -6.22 0.03
C HIS A 144 -14.21 -5.35 0.66
N LEU A 145 -13.48 -5.94 1.59
CA LEU A 145 -12.30 -5.32 2.17
C LEU A 145 -11.09 -5.67 1.33
N PHE A 146 -10.17 -4.73 1.20
CA PHE A 146 -8.93 -4.93 0.48
C PHE A 146 -7.79 -4.15 1.16
N ILE A 147 -6.57 -4.40 0.69
CA ILE A 147 -5.39 -3.65 1.13
C ILE A 147 -5.33 -2.34 0.35
N GLY A 148 -5.57 -1.24 1.04
CA GLY A 148 -5.55 0.09 0.44
C GLY A 148 -4.14 0.49 -0.02
N PRO A 149 -3.99 1.23 -1.13
CA PRO A 149 -2.69 1.70 -1.59
C PRO A 149 -2.04 2.73 -0.65
N SER A 150 -2.77 3.27 0.34
CA SER A 150 -2.25 4.21 1.33
C SER A 150 -1.02 3.68 2.08
N PHE A 151 -1.05 2.41 2.45
CA PHE A 151 0.06 1.71 3.09
C PHE A 151 0.02 0.23 2.70
N CYS A 152 0.77 -0.13 1.67
CA CYS A 152 0.72 -1.46 1.06
C CYS A 152 2.14 -1.97 0.76
N CYS A 153 2.51 -3.11 1.34
CA CYS A 153 3.74 -3.81 1.00
C CYS A 153 3.44 -5.02 0.13
N PHE A 154 4.11 -5.15 -1.01
CA PHE A 154 3.87 -6.23 -1.96
C PHE A 154 5.15 -6.78 -2.58
N SER A 155 5.08 -8.03 -3.03
CA SER A 155 6.08 -8.67 -3.88
C SER A 155 5.84 -8.36 -5.34
N GLN A 156 6.82 -7.75 -6.00
CA GLN A 156 6.72 -7.42 -7.43
C GLN A 156 6.50 -8.67 -8.29
N GLY A 157 7.14 -9.80 -7.95
CA GLY A 157 7.02 -11.04 -8.72
C GLY A 157 5.60 -11.60 -8.71
N LEU A 158 4.84 -11.34 -7.65
CA LEU A 158 3.43 -11.72 -7.53
C LEU A 158 2.49 -10.69 -8.15
N LEU A 159 2.86 -9.41 -8.16
CA LEU A 159 2.04 -8.35 -8.73
C LEU A 159 2.21 -8.22 -10.25
N ALA A 160 3.39 -8.55 -10.78
CA ALA A 160 3.73 -8.41 -12.20
C ALA A 160 2.75 -9.12 -13.15
N PRO A 161 2.27 -10.36 -12.88
CA PRO A 161 1.27 -11.01 -13.72
C PRO A 161 -0.08 -10.29 -13.80
N LEU A 162 -0.43 -9.47 -12.80
CA LEU A 162 -1.67 -8.67 -12.84
C LEU A 162 -1.53 -7.43 -13.75
N GLY A 163 -0.30 -6.97 -13.95
CA GLY A 163 0.00 -5.78 -14.76
C GLY A 163 -0.88 -4.58 -14.41
N ASP A 164 -1.38 -3.91 -15.43
CA ASP A 164 -2.24 -2.73 -15.28
C ASP A 164 -3.56 -3.01 -14.56
N GLN A 165 -4.03 -4.27 -14.48
CA GLN A 165 -5.31 -4.59 -13.84
C GLN A 165 -5.28 -4.38 -12.33
N ALA A 166 -4.11 -4.50 -11.69
CA ALA A 166 -3.95 -4.24 -10.26
C ALA A 166 -4.31 -2.81 -9.86
N TRP A 167 -4.19 -1.85 -10.78
CA TRP A 167 -4.28 -0.41 -10.49
C TRP A 167 -5.46 0.28 -11.20
N ARG A 168 -6.29 -0.47 -11.92
CA ARG A 168 -7.47 0.04 -12.62
C ARG A 168 -8.68 0.01 -11.70
N ILE A 169 -9.49 1.06 -11.81
CA ILE A 169 -10.87 1.04 -11.33
C ILE A 169 -11.72 0.36 -12.40
N ASN A 170 -12.60 -0.55 -11.99
CA ASN A 170 -13.59 -1.20 -12.84
C ASN A 170 -14.94 -1.34 -12.10
N GLY A 171 -15.87 -2.10 -12.65
CA GLY A 171 -17.21 -2.28 -12.06
C GLY A 171 -17.24 -2.95 -10.67
N ARG A 172 -16.14 -3.57 -10.22
CA ARG A 172 -16.06 -4.28 -8.93
C ARG A 172 -14.85 -3.93 -8.06
N SER A 173 -13.86 -3.22 -8.61
CA SER A 173 -12.58 -2.97 -7.95
C SER A 173 -12.19 -1.49 -8.04
N ASP A 174 -11.76 -0.91 -6.93
CA ASP A 174 -11.01 0.34 -6.87
C ASP A 174 -9.50 0.10 -7.10
N VAL A 175 -8.69 1.15 -7.07
CA VAL A 175 -7.23 1.09 -7.24
C VAL A 175 -6.60 0.18 -6.19
N GLY A 176 -5.93 -0.89 -6.63
CA GLY A 176 -5.29 -1.87 -5.75
C GLY A 176 -6.22 -3.02 -5.32
N GLU A 177 -7.53 -2.88 -5.45
CA GLU A 177 -8.49 -3.85 -4.93
C GLU A 177 -8.47 -5.18 -5.71
N GLU A 178 -8.22 -5.13 -7.02
CA GLU A 178 -8.14 -6.33 -7.88
C GLU A 178 -7.05 -7.31 -7.41
N ILE A 179 -6.04 -6.83 -6.69
CA ILE A 179 -4.99 -7.63 -6.06
C ILE A 179 -5.62 -8.63 -5.07
N CYS A 180 -6.53 -8.15 -4.22
CA CYS A 180 -7.19 -8.95 -3.19
C CYS A 180 -8.24 -9.91 -3.78
N TRP A 181 -8.85 -9.58 -4.92
CA TRP A 181 -9.74 -10.50 -5.62
C TRP A 181 -9.01 -11.69 -6.26
N ARG A 182 -7.77 -11.49 -6.71
CA ARG A 182 -7.03 -12.48 -7.52
C ARG A 182 -6.05 -13.31 -6.73
N LEU A 183 -5.59 -12.79 -5.61
CA LEU A 183 -4.62 -13.47 -4.80
C LEU A 183 -5.32 -13.98 -3.54
N PRO A 184 -4.97 -15.18 -3.07
CA PRO A 184 -5.42 -15.68 -1.77
C PRO A 184 -4.64 -14.90 -0.69
N VAL A 185 -4.90 -13.60 -0.59
CA VAL A 185 -4.33 -12.75 0.44
C VAL A 185 -5.12 -13.06 1.70
N PRO A 186 -4.50 -13.64 2.74
CA PRO A 186 -5.07 -13.49 4.05
C PRO A 186 -4.99 -11.99 4.35
N LEU A 187 -6.09 -11.28 4.16
CA LEU A 187 -6.42 -10.17 5.05
C LEU A 187 -6.48 -10.84 6.42
N ALA A 188 -5.33 -11.00 7.08
CA ALA A 188 -5.30 -11.50 8.43
C ALA A 188 -6.23 -10.57 9.18
N GLU A 189 -7.41 -11.05 9.54
CA GLU A 189 -8.58 -10.17 9.69
C GLU A 189 -8.36 -9.09 10.75
N ASN A 190 -7.40 -9.26 11.64
CA ASN A 190 -7.08 -8.28 12.68
C ASN A 190 -5.74 -7.56 12.47
N LEU A 191 -5.00 -7.88 11.41
CA LEU A 191 -3.70 -7.32 11.13
C LEU A 191 -3.85 -6.10 10.21
N PHE A 192 -3.51 -4.92 10.73
CA PHE A 192 -3.71 -3.62 10.07
C PHE A 192 -5.18 -3.25 9.82
N ARG A 193 -6.12 -3.88 10.55
CA ARG A 193 -7.45 -3.29 10.72
C ARG A 193 -7.31 -1.99 11.52
N PRO A 194 -7.93 -0.88 11.08
CA PRO A 194 -8.06 0.34 11.87
C PRO A 194 -8.51 0.05 13.30
N ILE A 195 -7.72 0.45 14.28
CA ILE A 195 -8.05 0.32 15.71
C ILE A 195 -8.81 1.56 16.18
N ARG A 196 -8.38 2.73 15.71
CA ARG A 196 -8.94 4.01 16.14
C ARG A 196 -8.72 5.10 15.10
N THR A 197 -9.74 5.93 14.86
CA THR A 197 -9.59 7.22 14.19
C THR A 197 -9.69 8.36 15.19
N ARG A 198 -8.69 9.24 15.23
CA ARG A 198 -8.63 10.32 16.22
C ARG A 198 -9.34 11.61 15.81
N PHE A 199 -9.25 11.99 14.54
CA PHE A 199 -9.66 13.34 14.13
C PHE A 199 -10.98 13.35 13.36
N ALA A 200 -11.08 12.55 12.31
CA ALA A 200 -12.29 12.51 11.49
C ALA A 200 -12.48 11.11 10.89
N PRO A 201 -13.41 10.28 11.43
CA PRO A 201 -13.84 9.08 10.74
C PRO A 201 -14.71 9.48 9.55
N ILE A 202 -14.29 9.10 8.35
CA ILE A 202 -14.91 9.53 7.09
C ILE A 202 -15.51 8.33 6.36
N TRP A 203 -14.83 7.18 6.40
CA TRP A 203 -15.16 6.02 5.59
C TRP A 203 -15.55 4.83 6.47
N PRO A 204 -16.64 4.11 6.12
CA PRO A 204 -16.97 2.87 6.77
C PRO A 204 -15.98 1.77 6.35
N LEU A 205 -15.60 0.93 7.31
CA LEU A 205 -14.91 -0.33 7.01
C LEU A 205 -15.95 -1.45 6.89
N GLU A 206 -16.84 -1.57 7.87
CA GLU A 206 -17.95 -2.52 7.91
C GLU A 206 -19.29 -1.81 8.12
N GLY A 207 -20.33 -2.28 7.43
CA GLY A 207 -21.64 -1.65 7.45
C GLY A 207 -21.59 -0.17 7.06
N THR A 208 -22.33 0.66 7.78
CA THR A 208 -22.48 2.09 7.46
C THR A 208 -21.71 3.02 8.39
N THR A 209 -21.09 2.51 9.45
CA THR A 209 -20.45 3.34 10.48
C THR A 209 -19.04 3.75 10.04
N PRO A 210 -18.74 5.06 9.92
CA PRO A 210 -17.40 5.52 9.60
C PRO A 210 -16.40 5.16 10.72
N VAL A 211 -15.31 4.49 10.36
CA VAL A 211 -14.23 4.07 11.29
C VAL A 211 -12.83 4.23 10.70
N TYR A 212 -12.72 4.67 9.45
CA TYR A 212 -11.47 4.95 8.75
C TYR A 212 -11.44 6.43 8.33
N GLY A 213 -10.30 7.10 8.37
CA GLY A 213 -10.20 8.54 8.11
C GLY A 213 -8.95 9.21 8.67
N VAL A 214 -9.06 10.51 8.96
CA VAL A 214 -7.90 11.32 9.38
C VAL A 214 -7.45 10.94 10.80
N GLY A 215 -6.17 10.57 10.92
CA GLY A 215 -5.57 10.10 12.18
C GLY A 215 -5.99 8.69 12.55
N THR A 216 -6.20 7.83 11.55
CA THR A 216 -6.40 6.40 11.76
C THR A 216 -5.10 5.70 12.12
N THR A 217 -5.17 4.80 13.10
CA THR A 217 -4.09 3.92 13.55
C THR A 217 -4.58 2.49 13.66
#